data_AF-A0A383EAB8-F1
#
_entry.id   AF-A0A383EAB8-F1
#
_cell.length_a   1.000
_cell.length_b   1.000
_cell.length_c   1.000
_cell.angle_alpha   90.00
_cell.angle_beta   90.00
_cell.angle_gamma   90.00
#
_symmetry.space_group_name_H-M   'P 1'
#
loop_
_entity.id
_entity.type
_entity.pdbx_description
1 polymer ?
#
loop_
_entity_poly.entity_id
_entity_poly.type
_entity_poly.pdbx_seq_one_letter_code
_entity_poly.pdbx_strand_id
1 'polypeptide(L)'
;MNPIKNKKDLEATIDDIRNFAYSYLEKYNPSKQQLRTYLFKKLIKKRQKISSKKEIFNLIDSVISSLVDQKFLSDKYYSDAKSKEFLRRGYSLNKIRYSLIKKGIDEKYIKASISTIKENESDPD
;
A
#
# COMPACT_ATOMS: atom_id res chain seq x y z
N MET A 1 -0.87 30.17 -8.93
CA MET A 1 -2.09 30.47 -8.15
C MET A 1 -2.41 29.24 -7.30
N ASN A 2 -2.40 29.35 -5.96
CA ASN A 2 -2.65 28.25 -4.99
C ASN A 2 -4.14 27.82 -5.00
N PRO A 3 -4.46 26.59 -5.40
CA PRO A 3 -5.81 26.02 -5.53
C PRO A 3 -6.46 25.52 -4.25
N ILE A 4 -5.68 25.26 -3.19
CA ILE A 4 -6.23 24.99 -1.86
C ILE A 4 -6.10 26.28 -1.05
N LYS A 5 -7.08 27.19 -1.21
CA LYS A 5 -7.03 28.53 -0.63
C LYS A 5 -7.47 28.58 0.85
N ASN A 6 -8.19 27.57 1.36
CA ASN A 6 -8.73 27.57 2.72
C ASN A 6 -8.46 26.26 3.48
N LYS A 7 -8.10 26.37 4.78
CA LYS A 7 -7.85 25.23 5.70
C LYS A 7 -8.98 24.19 5.69
N LYS A 8 -10.23 24.65 5.62
CA LYS A 8 -11.43 23.81 5.60
C LYS A 8 -11.49 22.88 4.38
N ASP A 9 -11.06 23.34 3.21
CA ASP A 9 -11.05 22.53 1.99
C ASP A 9 -9.97 21.44 2.05
N LEU A 10 -8.82 21.76 2.67
CA LEU A 10 -7.73 20.82 2.89
C LEU A 10 -8.17 19.69 3.84
N GLU A 11 -8.80 20.05 4.96
CA GLU A 11 -9.33 19.09 5.93
C GLU A 11 -10.37 18.17 5.28
N ALA A 12 -11.30 18.73 4.50
CA ALA A 12 -12.29 17.94 3.76
C ALA A 12 -11.64 16.96 2.77
N THR A 13 -10.59 17.37 2.06
CA THR A 13 -9.84 16.47 1.17
C THR A 13 -9.13 15.36 1.94
N ILE A 14 -8.53 15.66 3.10
CA ILE A 14 -7.88 14.65 3.93
C ILE A 14 -8.90 13.63 4.44
N ASP A 15 -10.08 14.08 4.86
CA ASP A 15 -11.15 13.19 5.33
C ASP A 15 -11.71 12.33 4.20
N ASP A 16 -11.84 12.85 2.98
CA ASP A 16 -12.15 12.04 1.80
C ASP A 16 -11.13 10.91 1.59
N ILE A 17 -9.83 11.23 1.69
CA ILE A 17 -8.76 10.24 1.52
C ILE A 17 -8.85 9.16 2.58
N ARG A 18 -9.08 9.54 3.85
CA ARG A 18 -9.27 8.60 4.97
C ARG A 18 -10.47 7.70 4.75
N ASN A 19 -11.62 8.26 4.39
CA ASN A 19 -12.84 7.50 4.13
C ASN A 19 -12.62 6.48 3.00
N PHE A 20 -12.00 6.90 1.89
CA PHE A 20 -11.66 5.98 0.81
C PHE A 20 -10.67 4.89 1.24
N ALA A 21 -9.69 5.23 2.08
CA ALA A 21 -8.70 4.28 2.58
C ALA A 21 -9.37 3.24 3.48
N TYR A 22 -10.15 3.66 4.48
CA TYR A 22 -10.86 2.74 5.38
C TYR A 22 -11.79 1.80 4.62
N SER A 23 -12.64 2.32 3.73
CA SER A 23 -13.53 1.47 2.92
C SER A 23 -12.80 0.48 2.01
N TYR A 24 -11.53 0.76 1.66
CA TYR A 24 -10.71 -0.17 0.87
C TYR A 24 -10.03 -1.22 1.75
N LEU A 25 -9.54 -0.81 2.93
CA LEU A 25 -8.89 -1.68 3.91
C LEU A 25 -9.87 -2.66 4.58
N GLU A 26 -11.15 -2.29 4.72
CA GLU A 26 -12.20 -3.21 5.18
C GLU A 26 -12.39 -4.42 4.25
N LYS A 27 -12.13 -4.24 2.96
CA LYS A 27 -12.42 -5.25 1.93
C LYS A 27 -11.20 -6.01 1.45
N TYR A 28 -10.03 -5.38 1.55
CA TYR A 28 -8.80 -5.86 0.96
C TYR A 28 -7.64 -5.67 1.92
N ASN A 29 -6.62 -6.50 1.78
CA ASN A 29 -5.33 -6.34 2.44
C ASN A 29 -4.27 -5.91 1.40
N PRO A 30 -4.19 -4.62 1.02
CA PRO A 30 -3.31 -4.14 -0.04
C PRO A 30 -1.88 -3.87 0.46
N SER A 31 -0.92 -3.79 -0.48
CA SER A 31 0.36 -3.11 -0.22
C SER A 31 0.18 -1.60 -0.13
N LYS A 32 1.17 -0.89 0.44
CA LYS A 32 1.19 0.58 0.46
C LYS A 32 1.04 1.17 -0.94
N GLN A 33 1.79 0.65 -1.91
CA GLN A 33 1.74 1.13 -3.29
C GLN A 33 0.39 0.87 -3.97
N GLN A 34 -0.29 -0.25 -3.65
CA GLN A 34 -1.63 -0.52 -4.15
C GLN A 34 -2.64 0.47 -3.59
N LEU A 35 -2.62 0.72 -2.27
CA LEU A 35 -3.50 1.70 -1.64
C LEU A 35 -3.26 3.10 -2.20
N ARG A 36 -1.98 3.50 -2.33
CA ARG A 36 -1.57 4.78 -2.92
C ARG A 36 -2.14 4.98 -4.32
N THR A 37 -2.02 3.95 -5.17
CA THR A 37 -2.56 3.97 -6.54
C THR A 37 -4.08 4.07 -6.55
N TYR A 38 -4.75 3.33 -5.67
CA TYR A 38 -6.20 3.36 -5.54
C TYR A 38 -6.72 4.75 -5.13
N LEU A 39 -6.12 5.34 -4.08
CA LEU A 39 -6.49 6.66 -3.58
C LEU A 39 -6.28 7.74 -4.65
N PHE A 40 -5.15 7.71 -5.34
CA PHE A 40 -4.87 8.64 -6.43
C PHE A 40 -5.95 8.58 -7.53
N LYS A 41 -6.35 7.36 -7.94
CA LYS A 41 -7.43 7.16 -8.92
C LYS A 41 -8.78 7.70 -8.44
N LYS A 42 -9.08 7.58 -7.14
CA LYS A 42 -10.33 8.12 -6.55
C LYS A 42 -10.36 9.64 -6.56
N LEU A 43 -9.25 10.29 -6.18
CA LEU A 43 -9.18 11.75 -6.13
C LEU A 43 -9.24 12.39 -7.52
N ILE A 44 -8.57 11.81 -8.53
CA ILE A 44 -8.69 12.29 -9.92
C ILE A 44 -10.14 12.20 -10.40
N LYS A 45 -10.84 11.10 -10.11
CA LYS A 45 -12.25 10.92 -10.51
C LYS A 45 -13.18 11.94 -9.88
N LYS A 46 -12.90 12.39 -8.65
CA LYS A 46 -13.69 13.41 -7.95
C LYS A 46 -13.51 14.83 -8.54
N ARG A 47 -12.60 15.02 -9.51
CA ARG A 47 -12.27 16.33 -10.12
C ARG A 47 -12.00 17.41 -9.07
N GLN A 48 -11.37 17.04 -7.94
CA GLN A 48 -11.01 18.03 -6.93
C GLN A 48 -10.11 19.09 -7.57
N LYS A 49 -10.34 20.37 -7.23
CA LYS A 49 -9.54 21.52 -7.69
C LYS A 49 -8.16 21.52 -7.03
N ILE A 50 -7.44 20.41 -7.14
CA ILE A 50 -6.08 20.30 -6.63
C ILE A 50 -5.12 20.76 -7.71
N SER A 51 -4.23 21.62 -7.27
CA SER A 51 -3.18 22.35 -7.94
C SER A 51 -2.19 21.53 -8.70
N SER A 52 -1.76 20.45 -8.06
CA SER A 52 -0.62 19.71 -8.52
C SER A 52 -0.74 18.25 -8.11
N LYS A 53 -0.29 17.38 -9.01
CA LYS A 53 -0.17 15.94 -8.75
C LYS A 53 0.72 15.66 -7.53
N LYS A 54 1.71 16.52 -7.28
CA LYS A 54 2.63 16.43 -6.14
C LYS A 54 1.91 16.65 -4.82
N GLU A 55 1.06 17.68 -4.71
CA GLU A 55 0.27 17.92 -3.51
C GLU A 55 -0.68 16.76 -3.21
N ILE A 56 -1.35 16.22 -4.22
CA ILE A 56 -2.19 15.03 -4.07
C ILE A 56 -1.40 13.88 -3.44
N PHE A 57 -0.22 13.60 -3.98
CA PHE A 57 0.62 12.54 -3.46
C PHE A 57 1.10 12.80 -2.04
N ASN A 58 1.50 14.03 -1.71
CA ASN A 58 1.90 14.37 -0.34
C ASN A 58 0.77 14.13 0.67
N LEU A 59 -0.48 14.46 0.31
CA LEU A 59 -1.64 14.21 1.17
C LEU A 59 -1.93 12.72 1.32
N ILE A 60 -1.87 11.96 0.22
CA ILE A 60 -2.02 10.50 0.25
C ILE A 60 -0.93 9.88 1.13
N ASP A 61 0.33 10.30 0.94
CA ASP A 61 1.48 9.73 1.63
C ASP A 61 1.42 10.05 3.14
N SER A 62 0.93 11.23 3.54
CA SER A 62 0.65 11.56 4.94
C SER A 62 -0.42 10.66 5.57
N VAL A 63 -1.53 10.40 4.85
CA VAL A 63 -2.58 9.48 5.33
C VAL A 63 -2.05 8.04 5.40
N ILE A 64 -1.30 7.58 4.40
CA ILE A 64 -0.67 6.25 4.40
C ILE A 64 0.29 6.11 5.57
N SER A 65 1.11 7.13 5.87
CA SER A 65 1.99 7.10 7.05
C SER A 65 1.19 6.91 8.34
N SER A 66 0.13 7.69 8.50
CA SER A 66 -0.76 7.59 9.68
C SER A 66 -1.35 6.17 9.82
N LEU A 67 -1.78 5.56 8.71
CA LEU A 67 -2.33 4.19 8.71
C LEU A 67 -1.27 3.14 9.05
N VAL A 68 -0.01 3.35 8.64
CA VAL A 68 1.12 2.49 9.00
C VAL A 68 1.42 2.60 10.48
N ASP A 69 1.47 3.81 11.03
CA ASP A 69 1.74 4.07 12.44
C ASP A 69 0.63 3.47 13.33
N GLN A 70 -0.62 3.54 12.87
CA GLN A 70 -1.78 2.89 13.49
C GLN A 70 -1.85 1.37 13.26
N LYS A 71 -0.89 0.79 12.53
CA LYS A 71 -0.81 -0.64 12.19
C LYS A 71 -1.97 -1.18 11.33
N PHE A 72 -2.74 -0.31 10.67
CA PHE A 72 -3.75 -0.72 9.68
C PHE A 72 -3.13 -1.19 8.35
N LEU A 73 -1.85 -0.86 8.10
CA LEU A 73 -1.17 -1.16 6.84
C LEU A 73 0.29 -1.54 7.06
N SER A 74 0.72 -2.66 6.49
CA SER A 74 2.09 -3.16 6.65
C SER A 74 2.56 -3.94 5.42
N ASP A 75 3.59 -3.42 4.74
CA ASP A 75 4.21 -4.12 3.61
C ASP A 75 4.95 -5.38 4.06
N LYS A 76 5.48 -5.41 5.30
CA LYS A 76 6.07 -6.62 5.89
C LYS A 76 5.03 -7.74 5.93
N TYR A 77 3.90 -7.46 6.58
CA TYR A 77 2.82 -8.44 6.72
C TYR A 77 2.23 -8.84 5.37
N TYR A 78 2.03 -7.87 4.46
CA TYR A 78 1.59 -8.14 3.10
C TYR A 78 2.57 -9.08 2.35
N SER A 79 3.88 -8.82 2.45
CA SER A 79 4.92 -9.63 1.83
C SER A 79 4.91 -11.08 2.34
N ASP A 80 4.83 -11.25 3.66
CA ASP A 80 4.81 -12.57 4.29
C ASP A 80 3.54 -13.35 3.90
N ALA A 81 2.36 -12.71 3.96
CA ALA A 81 1.11 -13.37 3.60
C ALA A 81 1.07 -13.76 2.11
N LYS A 82 1.50 -12.87 1.22
CA LYS A 82 1.47 -13.12 -0.23
C LYS A 82 2.53 -14.09 -0.69
N SER A 83 3.72 -14.08 -0.10
CA SER A 83 4.77 -15.05 -0.42
C SER A 83 4.30 -16.48 -0.09
N LYS A 84 3.68 -16.70 1.08
CA LYS A 84 3.05 -17.98 1.45
C LYS A 84 1.91 -18.36 0.51
N GLU A 85 1.04 -17.41 0.16
CA GLU A 85 -0.05 -17.66 -0.81
C GLU A 85 0.50 -18.11 -2.18
N PHE A 86 1.51 -17.43 -2.70
CA PHE A 86 2.12 -17.76 -3.98
C PHE A 86 2.88 -19.10 -3.93
N LEU A 87 3.54 -19.41 -2.82
CA LEU A 87 4.22 -20.69 -2.63
C LEU A 87 3.23 -21.86 -2.71
N ARG A 88 2.10 -21.78 -1.99
CA ARG A 88 1.02 -22.79 -2.07
C ARG A 88 0.43 -22.94 -3.47
N ARG A 89 0.57 -21.92 -4.31
CA ARG A 89 0.15 -21.95 -5.73
C ARG A 89 1.24 -22.49 -6.67
N GLY A 90 2.34 -23.00 -6.13
CA GLY A 90 3.46 -23.56 -6.89
C GLY A 90 4.35 -22.52 -7.58
N TYR A 91 4.38 -21.27 -7.09
CA TYR A 91 5.27 -20.27 -7.67
C TYR A 91 6.71 -20.52 -7.23
N SER A 92 7.65 -20.46 -8.16
CA SER A 92 9.08 -20.45 -7.82
C SER A 92 9.44 -19.20 -7.01
N LEU A 93 10.47 -19.28 -6.17
CA LEU A 93 10.95 -18.14 -5.35
C LEU A 93 11.22 -16.88 -6.19
N ASN A 94 11.77 -17.06 -7.40
CA ASN A 94 11.98 -15.96 -8.33
C ASN A 94 10.65 -15.32 -8.78
N LYS A 95 9.64 -16.12 -9.11
CA LYS A 95 8.32 -15.61 -9.50
C LYS A 95 7.63 -14.91 -8.33
N ILE A 96 7.79 -15.41 -7.10
CA ILE A 96 7.31 -14.76 -5.87
C ILE A 96 7.96 -13.38 -5.71
N ARG A 97 9.29 -13.33 -5.78
CA ARG A 97 10.09 -12.09 -5.69
C ARG A 97 9.61 -11.05 -6.69
N TYR A 98 9.51 -11.40 -7.97
CA TYR A 98 9.02 -10.47 -9.01
C TYR A 98 7.57 -10.02 -8.78
N SER A 99 6.72 -10.93 -8.29
CA SER A 99 5.32 -10.59 -7.98
C SER A 99 5.23 -9.55 -6.86
N LEU A 100 6.07 -9.65 -5.83
CA LEU A 100 6.14 -8.68 -4.73
C LEU A 100 6.75 -7.34 -5.17
N ILE A 101 7.80 -7.35 -5.99
CA ILE A 101 8.38 -6.13 -6.59
C ILE A 101 7.31 -5.35 -7.36
N LYS A 102 6.51 -6.05 -8.18
CA LYS A 102 5.40 -5.43 -8.94
C LYS A 102 4.33 -4.80 -8.02
N LYS A 103 4.25 -5.23 -6.77
CA LYS A 103 3.36 -4.66 -5.75
C LYS A 103 3.99 -3.52 -4.97
N GLY A 104 5.21 -3.09 -5.34
CA GLY A 104 5.92 -1.97 -4.72
C GLY A 104 6.46 -2.30 -3.32
N ILE A 105 6.69 -3.57 -3.02
CA ILE A 105 7.25 -4.00 -1.73
C ILE A 105 8.77 -3.75 -1.75
N ASP A 106 9.27 -3.18 -0.65
CA ASP A 106 10.69 -2.95 -0.44
C ASP A 106 11.48 -4.25 -0.40
N GLU A 107 12.69 -4.25 -0.98
CA GLU A 107 13.55 -5.42 -1.09
C GLU A 107 13.81 -6.08 0.27
N LYS A 108 13.91 -5.31 1.37
CA LYS A 108 14.18 -5.86 2.71
C LYS A 108 13.08 -6.81 3.17
N TYR A 109 11.82 -6.50 2.89
CA TYR A 109 10.68 -7.34 3.26
C TYR A 109 10.59 -8.57 2.36
N ILE A 110 10.88 -8.39 1.07
CA ILE A 110 10.91 -9.51 0.12
C ILE A 110 11.99 -10.52 0.52
N LYS A 111 13.20 -10.05 0.83
CA LYS A 111 14.31 -10.91 1.31
C LYS A 111 13.90 -11.67 2.56
N ALA A 112 13.35 -10.98 3.56
CA ALA A 112 12.88 -11.61 4.81
C ALA A 112 11.83 -12.71 4.56
N SER A 113 10.82 -12.44 3.73
CA SER A 113 9.78 -13.43 3.41
C SER A 113 10.34 -14.65 2.67
N ILE A 114 11.28 -14.46 1.74
CA ILE A 114 11.90 -15.55 0.99
C ILE A 114 12.83 -16.39 1.89
N SER A 115 13.60 -15.76 2.79
CA SER A 115 14.40 -16.49 3.77
C SER A 115 13.53 -17.36 4.66
N THR A 116 12.41 -16.79 5.15
CA THR A 116 11.44 -17.54 5.96
C THR A 116 10.90 -18.77 5.21
N ILE A 117 10.63 -18.67 3.90
CA ILE A 117 10.18 -19.82 3.10
C ILE A 117 11.27 -20.90 3.05
N LYS A 118 12.51 -20.52 2.78
CA LYS A 118 13.63 -21.47 2.68
C LYS A 118 13.90 -22.19 4.00
N GLU A 119 13.82 -21.47 5.12
CA GLU A 119 13.98 -22.03 6.46
C GLU A 119 12.93 -23.10 6.73
N ASN A 120 11.64 -22.83 6.43
CA ASN A 120 10.56 -23.80 6.59
C ASN A 120 10.63 -24.99 5.63
N GLU A 121 11.23 -24.84 4.45
CA GLU A 121 11.47 -25.98 3.53
C GLU A 121 12.67 -26.85 3.95
N SER A 122 13.59 -26.28 4.75
CA SER A 122 14.81 -26.96 5.19
C SER A 122 14.64 -27.69 6.53
N ASP A 123 13.51 -27.52 7.20
CA ASP A 123 13.13 -28.17 8.46
C ASP A 123 11.91 -29.08 8.20
N PRO A 124 12.13 -30.35 7.80
CA PRO A 124 11.08 -31.27 7.41
C PRO A 124 10.61 -32.19 8.55
N ASP A 125 10.97 -31.89 9.80
CA ASP A 125 10.62 -32.70 10.99
C ASP A 125 9.09 -32.81 11.21
#